data_AF-A0A6N7S8C1-F1
#
_entry.id   AF-A0A6N7S8C1-F1
#
_cell.length_a   1.000
_cell.length_b   1.000
_cell.length_c   1.000
_cell.angle_alpha   90.00
_cell.angle_beta   90.00
_cell.angle_gamma   90.00
#
_symmetry.space_group_name_H-M   'P 1'
#
loop_
_entity.id
_entity.type
_entity.pdbx_description
1 polymer ?
#
loop_
_entity_poly.entity_id
_entity_poly.type
_entity_poly.pdbx_seq_one_letter_code
_entity_poly.pdbx_strand_id
1 'polypeptide(L)'
;MSALILEFKNKPVKAISEYFDQAIEFLRPFETMDILTYVPLKPDEIAAHRFNRFESLELNRCQHDNLELCSIVTCCRSFSQKRNDTIHRNENVKGVYAISQNIQNKKILIIDDVYSTGATISEIVKTLYEAGAAYVSALFIGVNQLTESPANLYQAPICSACGGKLQLRLNSKTNQLFWGCANYGRGCHVTKTCEQGLQEMRWVNRLNIADFKDLEDYY
;
A
#
# COMPACT_ATOMS: atom_id res chain seq x y z
N MET A 1 -16.07 -1.73 -7.02
CA MET A 1 -14.60 -1.74 -6.78
C MET A 1 -13.92 -2.96 -7.39
N SER A 2 -14.40 -4.19 -7.17
CA SER A 2 -13.81 -5.40 -7.79
C SER A 2 -13.78 -5.37 -9.32
N ALA A 3 -14.85 -4.92 -9.99
CA ALA A 3 -14.91 -4.85 -11.45
C ALA A 3 -13.85 -3.90 -12.06
N LEU A 4 -13.69 -2.70 -11.47
CA LEU A 4 -12.70 -1.72 -11.93
C LEU A 4 -11.26 -2.24 -11.77
N ILE A 5 -10.96 -2.92 -10.66
CA ILE A 5 -9.64 -3.53 -10.43
C ILE A 5 -9.37 -4.65 -11.45
N LEU A 6 -10.37 -5.49 -11.75
CA LEU A 6 -10.24 -6.54 -12.77
C LEU A 6 -10.04 -5.95 -14.18
N GLU A 7 -10.72 -4.85 -14.48
CA GLU A 7 -10.56 -4.11 -15.73
C GLU A 7 -9.16 -3.50 -15.85
N PHE A 8 -8.67 -2.89 -14.78
CA PHE A 8 -7.34 -2.27 -14.68
C PHE A 8 -6.20 -3.25 -14.94
N LYS A 9 -6.40 -4.53 -14.65
CA LYS A 9 -5.40 -5.57 -14.95
C LYS A 9 -5.15 -5.77 -16.44
N ASN A 10 -6.02 -5.26 -17.30
CA ASN A 10 -5.97 -5.52 -18.74
C ASN A 10 -5.95 -4.26 -19.61
N LYS A 11 -6.33 -3.09 -19.08
CA LYS A 11 -6.33 -1.82 -19.82
C LYS A 11 -6.28 -0.60 -18.89
N PRO A 12 -5.97 0.61 -19.41
CA PRO A 12 -6.03 1.83 -18.62
C PRO A 12 -7.45 2.09 -18.11
N VAL A 13 -7.56 2.55 -16.87
CA VAL A 13 -8.84 2.92 -16.24
C VAL A 13 -8.69 4.30 -15.63
N LYS A 14 -9.30 5.32 -16.26
CA LYS A 14 -9.18 6.73 -15.86
C LYS A 14 -9.49 6.97 -14.37
N ALA A 15 -10.54 6.32 -13.84
CA ALA A 15 -10.93 6.45 -12.44
C ALA A 15 -9.83 5.96 -11.47
N ILE A 16 -8.96 5.03 -11.89
CA ILE A 16 -7.84 4.55 -11.07
C ILE A 16 -6.66 5.52 -11.15
N SER A 17 -6.38 6.08 -12.33
CA SER A 17 -5.42 7.20 -12.45
C SER A 17 -5.85 8.37 -11.56
N GLU A 18 -7.10 8.79 -11.65
CA GLU A 18 -7.65 9.87 -10.81
C GLU A 18 -7.59 9.55 -9.31
N TYR A 19 -7.81 8.29 -8.93
CA TYR A 19 -7.70 7.85 -7.54
C TYR A 19 -6.27 7.99 -7.01
N PHE A 20 -5.28 7.42 -7.71
CA PHE A 20 -3.89 7.51 -7.28
C PHE A 20 -3.40 8.96 -7.28
N ASP A 21 -3.72 9.74 -8.31
CA ASP A 21 -3.32 11.13 -8.44
C ASP A 21 -3.85 11.98 -7.27
N GLN A 22 -5.14 11.83 -6.91
CA GLN A 22 -5.74 12.51 -5.76
C GLN A 22 -5.20 12.01 -4.42
N ALA A 23 -5.00 10.69 -4.28
CA ALA A 23 -4.50 10.11 -3.04
C ALA A 23 -3.06 10.55 -2.75
N ILE A 24 -2.21 10.59 -3.77
CA ILE A 24 -0.84 11.10 -3.65
C ILE A 24 -0.88 12.59 -3.31
N GLU A 25 -1.70 13.39 -4.02
CA GLU A 25 -1.87 14.81 -3.73
C GLU A 25 -2.25 15.07 -2.27
N PHE A 26 -3.16 14.24 -1.74
CA PHE A 26 -3.63 14.31 -0.36
C PHE A 26 -2.56 13.91 0.66
N LEU A 27 -1.62 13.02 0.31
CA LEU A 27 -0.52 12.62 1.18
C LEU A 27 0.59 13.68 1.26
N ARG A 28 0.78 14.49 0.22
CA ARG A 28 1.87 15.49 0.12
C ARG A 28 2.05 16.38 1.36
N PRO A 29 0.99 16.96 1.97
CA PRO A 29 1.17 17.84 3.14
C PRO A 29 1.72 17.11 4.36
N PHE A 30 1.62 15.78 4.39
CA PHE A 30 1.96 14.97 5.54
C PHE A 30 3.20 14.09 5.33
N GLU A 31 3.63 13.87 4.09
CA GLU A 31 4.81 13.08 3.73
C GLU A 31 5.51 13.69 2.51
N THR A 32 6.78 14.04 2.66
CA THR A 32 7.66 14.36 1.53
C THR A 32 8.08 13.07 0.83
N MET A 33 8.02 13.03 -0.50
CA MET A 33 8.36 11.86 -1.32
C MET A 33 9.38 12.28 -2.38
N ASP A 34 10.46 11.52 -2.50
CA ASP A 34 11.47 11.73 -3.53
C ASP A 34 11.24 10.85 -4.76
N ILE A 35 10.66 9.66 -4.56
CA ILE A 35 10.45 8.65 -5.60
C ILE A 35 9.05 8.07 -5.49
N LEU A 36 8.33 8.04 -6.61
CA LEU A 36 7.07 7.34 -6.76
C LEU A 36 7.29 6.12 -7.66
N THR A 37 7.03 4.93 -7.13
CA THR A 37 7.20 3.66 -7.85
C THR A 37 6.01 2.72 -7.66
N TYR A 38 6.02 1.59 -8.34
CA TYR A 38 4.93 0.62 -8.33
C TYR A 38 5.45 -0.81 -8.26
N VAL A 39 4.58 -1.75 -7.89
CA VAL A 39 4.93 -3.17 -7.86
C VAL A 39 5.12 -3.70 -9.31
N PRO A 40 6.32 -4.20 -9.67
CA PRO A 40 6.62 -4.58 -11.04
C PRO A 40 5.91 -5.87 -11.45
N LEU A 41 5.75 -6.05 -12.77
CA LEU A 41 5.34 -7.33 -13.35
C LEU A 41 6.38 -8.41 -13.04
N LYS A 42 5.91 -9.66 -12.91
CA LYS A 42 6.79 -10.82 -12.78
C LYS A 42 7.36 -11.24 -14.15
N PRO A 43 8.51 -11.95 -14.19
CA PRO A 43 9.11 -12.42 -15.45
C PRO A 43 8.17 -13.20 -16.37
N ASP A 44 7.30 -14.04 -15.82
CA ASP A 44 6.28 -14.81 -16.54
C ASP A 44 5.16 -13.92 -17.10
N GLU A 45 4.81 -12.85 -16.40
CA GLU A 45 3.86 -11.84 -16.89
C GLU A 45 4.45 -11.01 -18.02
N ILE A 46 5.75 -10.67 -17.94
CA ILE A 46 6.49 -9.99 -19.01
C ILE A 46 6.59 -10.90 -20.24
N ALA A 47 6.97 -12.17 -20.05
CA ALA A 47 7.06 -13.15 -21.15
C ALA A 47 5.69 -13.37 -21.82
N ALA A 48 4.61 -13.32 -21.05
CA ALA A 48 3.24 -13.38 -21.56
C ALA A 48 2.71 -12.05 -22.12
N HIS A 49 3.56 -11.01 -22.24
CA HIS A 49 3.22 -9.68 -22.74
C HIS A 49 1.99 -9.08 -22.01
N ARG A 50 1.91 -9.29 -20.70
CA ARG A 50 0.80 -8.76 -19.92
C ARG A 50 0.88 -7.23 -19.86
N PHE A 51 -0.29 -6.62 -19.87
CA PHE A 51 -0.45 -5.19 -19.75
C PHE A 51 0.16 -4.66 -18.44
N ASN A 52 1.11 -3.74 -18.54
CA ASN A 52 1.69 -3.06 -17.40
C ASN A 52 0.76 -1.94 -16.91
N ARG A 53 -0.15 -2.31 -16.02
CA ARG A 53 -1.22 -1.44 -15.53
C ARG A 53 -0.73 -0.15 -14.88
N PHE A 54 0.36 -0.19 -14.12
CA PHE A 54 0.87 1.00 -13.43
C PHE A 54 1.63 1.94 -14.36
N GLU A 55 2.36 1.41 -15.32
CA GLU A 55 3.00 2.23 -16.38
C GLU A 55 1.97 3.03 -17.20
N SER A 56 0.73 2.54 -17.30
CA SER A 56 -0.35 3.24 -17.99
C SER A 56 -1.05 4.34 -17.19
N LEU A 57 -0.65 4.60 -15.94
CA LEU A 57 -1.30 5.60 -15.10
C LEU A 57 -0.93 7.03 -15.55
N GLU A 58 -1.96 7.87 -15.64
CA GLU A 58 -1.83 9.29 -15.94
C GLU A 58 -1.96 10.11 -14.65
N LEU A 59 -0.83 10.45 -14.03
CA LEU A 59 -0.75 11.16 -12.74
C LEU A 59 -0.42 12.64 -12.95
N ASN A 60 -1.33 13.37 -13.59
CA ASN A 60 -1.10 14.74 -14.04
C ASN A 60 -0.76 15.70 -12.89
N ARG A 61 -1.38 15.55 -11.71
CA ARG A 61 -1.10 16.43 -10.55
C ARG A 61 0.28 16.16 -9.97
N CYS A 62 0.75 14.92 -10.02
CA CYS A 62 2.10 14.54 -9.57
C CYS A 62 3.20 15.06 -10.51
N GLN A 63 2.94 15.07 -11.82
CA GLN A 63 3.89 15.57 -12.83
C GLN A 63 4.21 17.06 -12.66
N HIS A 64 3.24 17.87 -12.24
CA HIS A 64 3.46 19.30 -11.97
C HIS A 64 4.48 19.56 -10.85
N ASP A 65 4.78 18.56 -10.03
CA ASP A 65 5.71 18.65 -8.91
C ASP A 65 7.06 17.95 -9.15
N ASN A 66 7.34 17.51 -10.38
CA ASN A 66 8.49 16.66 -10.74
C ASN A 66 8.51 15.28 -10.02
N LEU A 67 7.35 14.79 -9.56
CA LEU A 67 7.23 13.44 -9.02
C LEU A 67 6.69 12.50 -10.11
N GLU A 68 7.61 11.96 -10.90
CA GLU A 68 7.29 11.03 -11.98
C GLU A 68 7.15 9.58 -11.46
N LEU A 69 6.14 8.88 -11.95
CA LEU A 69 5.98 7.44 -11.70
C LEU A 69 7.05 6.68 -12.47
N CYS A 70 7.94 6.00 -11.76
CA CYS A 70 9.05 5.27 -12.36
C CYS A 70 9.16 3.83 -11.83
N SER A 71 9.68 2.92 -12.65
CA SER A 71 9.95 1.54 -12.24
C SER A 71 11.38 1.42 -11.73
N ILE A 72 11.55 1.48 -10.40
CA ILE A 72 12.87 1.36 -9.76
C ILE A 72 13.11 -0.03 -9.17
N VAL A 73 12.06 -0.86 -9.10
CA VAL A 73 12.07 -2.21 -8.58
C VAL A 73 11.81 -3.17 -9.73
N THR A 74 12.64 -4.19 -9.88
CA THR A 74 12.43 -5.25 -10.88
C THR A 74 12.26 -6.59 -10.19
N CYS A 75 11.32 -7.41 -10.67
CA CYS A 75 11.17 -8.80 -10.21
C CYS A 75 12.08 -9.73 -11.03
N CYS A 76 13.08 -10.33 -10.40
CA CYS A 76 14.08 -11.18 -11.02
C CYS A 76 13.63 -12.64 -11.18
N ARG A 77 12.59 -13.08 -10.45
CA ARG A 77 12.11 -14.46 -10.48
C ARG A 77 10.59 -14.55 -10.37
N SER A 78 9.97 -15.41 -11.17
CA SER A 78 8.55 -15.73 -11.05
C SER A 78 8.28 -16.64 -9.85
N PHE A 79 7.20 -16.37 -9.13
CA PHE A 79 6.72 -17.20 -8.03
C PHE A 79 5.19 -17.25 -8.01
N SER A 80 4.66 -18.44 -7.71
CA SER A 80 3.22 -18.66 -7.61
C SER A 80 2.68 -18.20 -6.26
N GLN A 81 1.74 -17.26 -6.28
CA GLN A 81 0.97 -16.87 -5.09
C GLN A 81 -0.28 -17.75 -4.99
N LYS A 82 -0.15 -19.06 -4.72
CA LYS A 82 -1.33 -19.91 -4.46
C LYS A 82 -2.05 -19.43 -3.20
N ARG A 83 -3.38 -19.48 -3.20
CA ARG A 83 -4.28 -18.90 -2.17
C ARG A 83 -4.10 -19.51 -0.76
N ASN A 84 -3.59 -20.73 -0.63
CA ASN A 84 -3.84 -21.56 0.57
C ASN A 84 -2.68 -21.77 1.56
N ASP A 85 -1.45 -21.33 1.32
CA ASP A 85 -0.36 -21.60 2.28
C ASP A 85 0.26 -20.30 2.78
N THR A 86 -0.18 -19.85 3.96
CA THR A 86 0.35 -18.67 4.66
C THR A 86 1.82 -18.85 5.04
N ILE A 87 2.23 -20.09 5.35
CA ILE A 87 3.57 -20.43 5.87
C ILE A 87 4.63 -20.51 4.75
N HIS A 88 4.28 -21.00 3.55
CA HIS A 88 5.22 -21.13 2.42
C HIS A 88 5.39 -19.87 1.55
N ARG A 89 4.70 -18.76 1.87
CA ARG A 89 4.79 -17.52 1.06
C ARG A 89 6.03 -16.69 1.36
N ASN A 90 6.48 -16.63 2.62
CA ASN A 90 7.64 -15.80 3.00
C ASN A 90 8.96 -16.35 2.43
N GLU A 91 9.08 -17.64 2.18
CA GLU A 91 10.32 -18.24 1.62
C GLU A 91 10.43 -18.05 0.11
N ASN A 92 9.29 -17.99 -0.61
CA ASN A 92 9.27 -17.93 -2.07
C ASN A 92 9.61 -16.55 -2.66
N VAL A 93 9.44 -15.48 -1.87
CA VAL A 93 9.63 -14.08 -2.30
C VAL A 93 10.99 -13.53 -1.87
N LYS A 94 11.75 -14.19 -0.98
CA LYS A 94 13.08 -13.70 -0.55
C LYS A 94 14.05 -13.53 -1.73
N GLY A 95 14.68 -12.35 -1.83
CA GLY A 95 15.74 -12.02 -2.79
C GLY A 95 15.28 -11.95 -4.24
N VAL A 96 13.97 -11.82 -4.50
CA VAL A 96 13.44 -11.80 -5.88
C VAL A 96 13.36 -10.41 -6.48
N TYR A 97 13.62 -9.36 -5.72
CA TYR A 97 13.58 -7.98 -6.20
C TYR A 97 14.97 -7.37 -6.25
N ALA A 98 15.19 -6.53 -7.28
CA ALA A 98 16.42 -5.75 -7.44
C ALA A 98 16.08 -4.28 -7.70
N ILE A 99 16.97 -3.38 -7.27
CA ILE A 99 16.83 -1.94 -7.46
C ILE A 99 17.70 -1.48 -8.63
N SER A 100 17.12 -0.71 -9.56
CA SER A 100 17.79 -0.29 -10.80
C SER A 100 18.61 1.00 -10.67
N GLN A 101 18.53 1.70 -9.55
CA GLN A 101 19.19 2.99 -9.34
C GLN A 101 19.61 3.22 -7.87
N ASN A 102 20.47 4.21 -7.64
CA ASN A 102 20.85 4.62 -6.29
C ASN A 102 19.69 5.35 -5.59
N ILE A 103 19.23 4.79 -4.47
CA ILE A 103 18.13 5.33 -3.66
C ILE A 103 18.55 5.72 -2.24
N GLN A 104 19.85 5.93 -2.01
CA GLN A 104 20.39 6.29 -0.71
C GLN A 104 19.69 7.53 -0.14
N ASN A 105 19.18 7.40 1.08
CA ASN A 105 18.47 8.42 1.85
C ASN A 105 17.19 8.97 1.18
N LYS A 106 16.61 8.23 0.22
CA LYS A 106 15.37 8.64 -0.47
C LYS A 106 14.12 8.18 0.27
N LYS A 107 13.07 9.00 0.22
CA LYS A 107 11.72 8.68 0.69
C LYS A 107 10.89 8.17 -0.49
N ILE A 108 10.40 6.94 -0.39
CA ILE A 108 9.83 6.21 -1.52
C ILE A 108 8.36 5.89 -1.22
N LEU A 109 7.47 6.21 -2.17
CA LEU A 109 6.09 5.74 -2.17
C LEU A 109 5.93 4.65 -3.22
N ILE A 110 5.41 3.50 -2.81
CA ILE A 110 5.05 2.38 -3.68
C ILE A 110 3.53 2.39 -3.90
N ILE A 111 3.06 2.20 -5.12
CA ILE A 111 1.64 1.97 -5.41
C ILE A 111 1.39 0.53 -5.85
N ASP A 112 0.27 -0.03 -5.38
CA ASP A 112 -0.24 -1.34 -5.83
C ASP A 112 -1.78 -1.38 -5.80
N ASP A 113 -2.41 -2.40 -6.37
CA ASP A 113 -3.86 -2.48 -6.49
C ASP A 113 -4.49 -2.97 -5.17
N VAL A 114 -4.05 -4.11 -4.65
CA VAL A 114 -4.65 -4.75 -3.48
C VAL A 114 -3.58 -5.30 -2.54
N TYR A 115 -3.55 -4.76 -1.31
CA TYR A 115 -2.82 -5.39 -0.23
C TYR A 115 -3.54 -6.66 0.20
N SER A 116 -2.89 -7.82 0.09
CA SER A 116 -3.45 -9.10 0.52
C SER A 116 -2.77 -9.67 1.76
N THR A 117 -1.81 -10.57 1.56
CA THR A 117 -0.98 -11.14 2.63
C THR A 117 0.17 -10.24 3.03
N GLY A 118 0.46 -9.22 2.23
CA GLY A 118 1.60 -8.35 2.42
C GLY A 118 2.95 -8.94 2.00
N ALA A 119 3.05 -10.21 1.58
CA ALA A 119 4.33 -10.85 1.26
C ALA A 119 5.12 -10.10 0.16
N THR A 120 4.45 -9.74 -0.93
CA THR A 120 5.08 -8.98 -2.04
C THR A 120 5.56 -7.61 -1.60
N ILE A 121 4.71 -6.83 -0.93
CA ILE A 121 5.13 -5.49 -0.50
C ILE A 121 6.20 -5.56 0.59
N SER A 122 6.15 -6.54 1.49
CA SER A 122 7.13 -6.70 2.56
C SER A 122 8.53 -6.97 2.00
N GLU A 123 8.64 -7.82 0.98
CA GLU A 123 9.93 -8.06 0.33
C GLU A 123 10.43 -6.81 -0.42
N ILE A 124 9.56 -6.12 -1.15
CA ILE A 124 9.95 -4.89 -1.86
C ILE A 124 10.44 -3.84 -0.86
N VAL A 125 9.70 -3.64 0.24
CA VAL A 125 10.07 -2.72 1.32
C VAL A 125 11.42 -3.10 1.92
N LYS A 126 11.64 -4.39 2.21
CA LYS A 126 12.92 -4.91 2.70
C LYS A 126 14.05 -4.58 1.72
N THR A 127 13.87 -4.91 0.44
CA THR A 127 14.85 -4.66 -0.64
C THR A 127 15.20 -3.17 -0.76
N LEU A 128 14.20 -2.28 -0.64
CA LEU A 128 14.42 -0.83 -0.69
C LEU A 128 15.20 -0.30 0.50
N TYR A 129 14.90 -0.78 1.71
CA TYR A 129 15.65 -0.40 2.91
C TYR A 129 17.09 -0.94 2.88
N GLU A 130 17.30 -2.17 2.44
CA GLU A 130 18.65 -2.74 2.24
C GLU A 130 19.46 -1.96 1.20
N ALA A 131 18.79 -1.39 0.19
CA ALA A 131 19.39 -0.49 -0.80
C ALA A 131 19.54 0.97 -0.32
N GLY A 132 19.23 1.27 0.96
CA GLY A 132 19.54 2.55 1.60
C GLY A 132 18.41 3.58 1.61
N ALA A 133 17.15 3.19 1.35
CA ALA A 133 16.02 4.10 1.46
C ALA A 133 15.90 4.69 2.88
N ALA A 134 15.61 5.99 3.01
CA ALA A 134 15.38 6.64 4.30
C ALA A 134 13.99 6.31 4.89
N TYR A 135 12.99 6.17 4.01
CA TYR A 135 11.62 5.90 4.41
C TYR A 135 10.88 5.27 3.23
N VAL A 136 10.06 4.25 3.50
CA VAL A 136 9.25 3.58 2.50
C VAL A 136 7.79 3.55 2.97
N SER A 137 6.89 3.99 2.10
CA SER A 137 5.44 3.97 2.28
C SER A 137 4.78 3.25 1.10
N ALA A 138 3.55 2.75 1.29
CA ALA A 138 2.81 2.08 0.24
C ALA A 138 1.32 2.51 0.22
N LEU A 139 0.77 2.69 -0.97
CA LEU A 139 -0.62 3.09 -1.23
C LEU A 139 -1.33 2.02 -2.06
N PHE A 140 -2.52 1.63 -1.61
CA PHE A 140 -3.33 0.57 -2.22
C PHE A 140 -4.75 1.06 -2.49
N ILE A 141 -5.38 0.55 -3.56
CA ILE A 141 -6.82 0.79 -3.82
C ILE A 141 -7.67 0.01 -2.80
N GLY A 142 -7.21 -1.16 -2.36
CA GLY A 142 -7.93 -1.97 -1.39
C GLY A 142 -7.05 -2.85 -0.52
N VAL A 143 -7.62 -3.30 0.61
CA VAL A 143 -7.01 -4.26 1.53
C VAL A 143 -7.91 -5.49 1.61
N ASN A 144 -7.37 -6.68 1.33
CA ASN A 144 -8.10 -7.93 1.45
C ASN A 144 -8.22 -8.34 2.92
N GLN A 145 -9.45 -8.49 3.40
CA GLN A 145 -9.76 -8.82 4.79
C GLN A 145 -9.91 -10.33 5.03
N LEU A 146 -9.87 -11.18 3.98
CA LEU A 146 -10.24 -12.60 4.04
C LEU A 146 -9.07 -13.59 4.00
N THR A 147 -7.87 -13.13 3.65
CA THR A 147 -6.68 -13.97 3.89
C THR A 147 -6.39 -13.93 5.37
N GLU A 148 -5.81 -15.00 5.93
CA GLU A 148 -4.88 -14.88 7.04
C GLU A 148 -3.73 -13.96 6.59
N SER A 149 -4.05 -12.68 6.40
CA SER A 149 -3.16 -11.60 6.69
C SER A 149 -2.71 -11.88 8.12
N PRO A 150 -1.51 -11.47 8.54
CA PRO A 150 -1.36 -11.06 9.92
C PRO A 150 -2.44 -9.99 10.17
N ALA A 151 -3.67 -10.39 10.49
CA ALA A 151 -4.82 -9.53 10.78
C ALA A 151 -4.61 -8.78 12.12
N ASN A 152 -3.36 -8.77 12.59
CA ASN A 152 -2.80 -7.95 13.65
C ASN A 152 -2.04 -6.72 13.12
N LEU A 153 -1.86 -6.54 11.80
CA LEU A 153 -1.17 -5.38 11.22
C LEU A 153 -2.10 -4.23 10.86
N TYR A 154 -3.28 -4.49 10.27
CA TYR A 154 -4.27 -3.42 10.07
C TYR A 154 -5.08 -3.16 11.35
N GLN A 155 -4.72 -2.12 12.09
CA GLN A 155 -5.43 -1.67 13.28
C GLN A 155 -6.34 -0.49 12.91
N ALA A 156 -7.66 -0.66 13.06
CA ALA A 156 -8.57 0.48 12.98
C ALA A 156 -8.33 1.40 14.18
N PRO A 157 -8.35 2.74 14.00
CA PRO A 157 -8.34 3.66 15.14
C PRO A 157 -9.44 3.32 16.14
N ILE A 158 -9.12 3.42 17.43
CA ILE A 158 -10.03 3.03 18.50
C ILE A 158 -10.74 4.28 19.03
N CYS A 159 -12.05 4.16 19.23
CA CYS A 159 -12.87 5.21 19.82
C CYS A 159 -12.45 5.46 21.27
N SER A 160 -12.07 6.71 21.55
CA SER A 160 -11.64 7.14 22.89
C SER A 160 -12.72 7.02 23.97
N ALA A 161 -14.01 6.96 23.61
CA ALA A 161 -15.10 6.90 24.58
C ALA A 161 -15.55 5.47 24.91
N CYS A 162 -15.58 4.56 23.94
CA CYS A 162 -16.20 3.24 24.13
C CYS A 162 -15.32 2.06 23.71
N GLY A 163 -14.08 2.30 23.26
CA GLY A 163 -13.17 1.25 22.78
C GLY A 163 -13.58 0.59 21.46
N GLY A 164 -14.69 1.02 20.83
CA GLY A 164 -15.15 0.49 19.55
C GLY A 164 -14.29 0.99 18.38
N LYS A 165 -14.24 0.25 17.28
CA LYS A 165 -13.50 0.66 16.07
C LYS A 165 -14.12 1.93 15.45
N LEU A 166 -13.29 2.88 15.04
CA LEU A 166 -13.69 3.97 14.15
C LEU A 166 -13.71 3.46 12.71
N GLN A 167 -14.67 3.95 11.93
CA GLN A 167 -14.85 3.61 10.52
C GLN A 167 -14.92 4.89 9.69
N LEU A 168 -14.27 4.88 8.52
CA LEU A 168 -14.41 5.96 7.54
C LEU A 168 -15.84 5.95 6.98
N ARG A 169 -16.50 7.10 6.98
CA ARG A 169 -17.87 7.32 6.55
C ARG A 169 -17.95 8.57 5.69
N LEU A 170 -18.98 8.64 4.84
CA LEU A 170 -19.28 9.79 4.01
C LEU A 170 -20.50 10.51 4.58
N ASN A 171 -20.40 11.82 4.79
CA ASN A 171 -21.55 12.64 5.12
C ASN A 171 -22.38 12.86 3.84
N SER A 172 -23.61 12.34 3.80
CA SER A 172 -24.46 12.41 2.61
C SER A 172 -24.93 13.82 2.23
N LYS A 173 -24.80 14.81 3.12
CA LYS A 173 -25.18 16.20 2.85
C LYS A 173 -24.00 17.03 2.34
N THR A 174 -22.80 16.78 2.86
CA THR A 174 -21.61 17.58 2.55
C THR A 174 -20.62 16.86 1.63
N ASN A 175 -20.83 15.57 1.35
CA ASN A 175 -19.88 14.68 0.66
C ASN A 175 -18.48 14.67 1.29
N GLN A 176 -18.36 15.05 2.56
CA GLN A 176 -17.10 15.03 3.27
C GLN A 176 -16.91 13.69 3.97
N LEU A 177 -15.71 13.15 3.86
CA LEU A 177 -15.28 11.98 4.61
C LEU A 177 -15.04 12.35 6.07
N PHE A 178 -15.42 11.45 6.98
CA PHE A 178 -15.16 11.58 8.41
C PHE A 178 -15.07 10.19 9.05
N TRP A 179 -14.45 10.09 10.23
CA TRP A 179 -14.40 8.85 10.98
C TRP A 179 -15.49 8.83 12.03
N GLY A 180 -16.32 7.79 12.04
CA GLY A 180 -17.38 7.61 13.03
C GLY A 180 -17.22 6.30 13.79
N CYS A 181 -17.53 6.30 15.07
CA CYS A 181 -17.54 5.07 15.87
C CYS A 181 -18.53 4.04 15.30
N ALA A 182 -18.16 2.75 15.28
CA ALA A 182 -19.08 1.67 14.92
C ALA A 182 -20.33 1.60 15.84
N ASN A 183 -20.21 2.12 17.07
CA ASN A 183 -21.28 2.26 18.05
C ASN A 183 -21.94 3.65 18.02
N TYR A 184 -21.71 4.45 16.97
CA TYR A 184 -22.35 5.77 16.83
C TYR A 184 -23.88 5.63 16.86
N GLY A 185 -24.55 6.40 17.71
CA GLY A 185 -25.99 6.33 17.94
C GLY A 185 -26.44 5.16 18.84
N ARG A 186 -25.51 4.33 19.32
CA ARG A 186 -25.74 3.24 20.30
C ARG A 186 -24.98 3.52 21.60
N GLY A 187 -25.20 4.71 22.17
CA GLY A 187 -24.52 5.18 23.38
C GLY A 187 -23.16 5.83 23.15
N CYS A 188 -22.68 5.92 21.90
CA CYS A 188 -21.47 6.65 21.53
C CYS A 188 -21.80 7.69 20.46
N HIS A 189 -21.14 8.85 20.51
CA HIS A 189 -21.29 9.94 19.52
C HIS A 189 -19.94 10.45 19.02
N VAL A 190 -18.87 9.69 19.22
CA VAL A 190 -17.53 10.09 18.79
C VAL A 190 -17.43 10.06 17.27
N THR A 191 -17.05 11.20 16.72
CA THR A 191 -16.58 11.37 15.35
C THR A 191 -15.22 12.07 15.36
N LYS A 192 -14.48 11.91 14.27
CA LYS A 192 -13.23 12.64 13.98
C LYS A 192 -13.28 13.14 12.55
N THR A 193 -12.58 14.23 12.27
CA THR A 193 -12.38 14.66 10.89
C THR A 193 -11.61 13.58 10.09
N CYS A 194 -11.67 13.66 8.75
CA CYS A 194 -10.91 12.74 7.90
C CYS A 194 -9.42 12.76 8.26
N GLU A 195 -8.85 13.96 8.42
CA GLU A 195 -7.45 14.20 8.76
C GLU A 195 -7.05 13.59 10.11
N GLN A 196 -7.82 13.86 11.17
CA GLN A 196 -7.55 13.33 12.51
C GLN A 196 -7.57 11.80 12.53
N GLY A 197 -8.58 11.19 11.92
CA GLY A 197 -8.66 9.74 11.87
C GLY A 197 -7.60 9.12 10.96
N LEU A 198 -7.17 9.81 9.89
CA LEU A 198 -6.05 9.37 9.07
C LEU A 198 -4.73 9.40 9.84
N GLN A 199 -4.45 10.45 10.60
CA GLN A 199 -3.24 10.54 11.43
C GLN A 199 -3.18 9.39 12.45
N GLU A 200 -4.30 9.11 13.13
CA GLU A 200 -4.38 7.96 14.05
C GLU A 200 -4.23 6.64 13.30
N MET A 201 -4.88 6.49 12.14
CA MET A 201 -4.76 5.29 11.30
C MET A 201 -3.30 5.06 10.90
N ARG A 202 -2.60 6.09 10.43
CA ARG A 202 -1.18 6.01 10.08
C ARG A 202 -0.32 5.63 11.28
N TRP A 203 -0.62 6.19 12.46
CA TRP A 203 0.11 5.87 13.68
C TRP A 203 -0.03 4.40 14.10
N VAL A 204 -1.25 3.86 14.12
CA VAL A 204 -1.50 2.49 14.58
C VAL A 204 -1.15 1.42 13.53
N ASN A 205 -1.08 1.82 12.26
CA ASN A 205 -0.70 0.94 11.14
C ASN A 205 0.74 1.13 10.68
N ARG A 206 1.54 1.90 11.43
CA ARG A 206 2.96 2.04 11.11
C ARG A 206 3.61 0.66 11.24
N LEU A 207 4.30 0.23 10.18
CA LEU A 207 5.17 -0.93 10.25
C LEU A 207 6.39 -0.54 11.11
N ASN A 208 6.37 -0.92 12.39
CA ASN A 208 7.59 -0.88 13.19
C ASN A 208 8.50 -1.99 12.66
N ILE A 209 9.63 -1.62 12.06
CA ILE A 209 10.75 -2.55 11.89
C ILE A 209 11.29 -2.79 13.31
N ALA A 210 10.65 -3.67 14.06
CA ALA A 210 11.33 -4.30 15.18
C ALA A 210 12.41 -5.16 14.54
N ASP A 211 13.67 -4.93 14.93
CA ASP A 211 14.83 -5.69 14.49
C ASP A 211 14.44 -7.15 14.26
N PHE A 212 14.45 -7.58 13.00
CA PHE A 212 14.49 -9.00 12.72
C PHE A 212 15.85 -9.46 13.27
N LYS A 213 15.87 -9.93 14.51
CA LYS A 213 16.83 -10.97 14.86
C LYS A 213 16.49 -12.13 13.94
N ASP A 214 17.27 -12.27 12.87
CA ASP A 214 17.41 -13.53 12.18
C ASP A 214 17.64 -14.57 13.27
N LEU A 215 16.60 -15.35 13.56
CA LEU A 215 16.75 -16.56 14.34
C LEU A 215 17.44 -17.56 13.41
N GLU A 216 18.76 -17.44 13.45
CA GLU A 216 19.75 -18.48 13.23
C GLU A 216 19.85 -19.02 11.81
N ASP A 217 20.83 -18.46 11.09
CA ASP A 217 21.74 -19.23 10.24
C ASP A 217 22.28 -20.43 11.06
N TYR A 218 21.62 -21.59 10.95
CA TYR A 218 22.29 -22.87 11.15
C TYR A 218 22.58 -23.47 9.78
N TYR A 219 23.89 -23.48 9.49
CA TYR A 219 24.58 -24.13 8.37
C TYR A 219 24.01 -25.48 7.95
#